data_AF-A0A2T3AKS9-F1
#
_entry.id   AF-A0A2T3AKS9-F1
#
_cell.length_a   1.000
_cell.length_b   1.000
_cell.length_c   1.000
_cell.angle_alpha   90.00
_cell.angle_beta   90.00
_cell.angle_gamma   90.00
#
_symmetry.space_group_name_H-M   'P 1'
#
loop_
_entity.id
_entity.type
_entity.pdbx_description
1 polymer ?
#
loop_
_entity_poly.entity_id
_entity_poly.type
_entity_poly.pdbx_seq_one_letter_code
_entity_poly.pdbx_strand_id
1 'polypeptide(L)'
;MPTYLCHGFRWRRRSIRVYVVIQDLDDAAPEWITTPGSARCFIESFYSLFDFLPDCTLPPTGASSAATLPSPTSHAHHAPPSPPSSQPLLSSLSQLSGAGFGPDSVAAQDWSPVKLLEEYDPSNLDEVSRPHAYVADYITRIDSSCDIFDEIQRYETRVKQDSNPAVTGPSAQDRLSNPEKNTTDHKARSGWLEKLRNQLQVDADVQWYIVVNGGEDRPW
;
A
#
# COMPACT_ATOMS: atom_id res chain seq x y z
N MET A 1 -9.74 -15.96 8.37
CA MET A 1 -9.59 -14.86 7.40
C MET A 1 -8.77 -13.78 8.08
N PRO A 2 -7.66 -13.31 7.49
CA PRO A 2 -6.93 -12.22 8.10
C PRO A 2 -7.81 -10.97 8.18
N THR A 3 -7.71 -10.31 9.33
CA THR A 3 -8.40 -9.06 9.63
C THR A 3 -7.33 -7.99 9.77
N TYR A 4 -7.59 -6.82 9.22
CA TYR A 4 -6.64 -5.72 9.23
C TYR A 4 -7.28 -4.51 9.88
N LEU A 5 -6.49 -3.82 10.70
CA LEU A 5 -6.78 -2.47 11.13
C LEU A 5 -6.11 -1.51 10.13
N CYS A 6 -6.91 -0.61 9.57
CA CYS A 6 -6.54 0.29 8.50
C CYS A 6 -6.87 1.72 8.90
N HIS A 7 -5.90 2.63 8.83
CA HIS A 7 -6.14 4.07 8.92
C HIS A 7 -6.05 4.67 7.53
N GLY A 8 -7.16 5.24 7.06
CA GLY A 8 -7.27 5.61 5.66
C GLY A 8 -8.63 6.18 5.33
N PHE A 9 -8.98 6.18 4.05
CA PHE A 9 -10.29 6.57 3.56
C PHE A 9 -10.84 5.57 2.54
N ARG A 10 -12.17 5.54 2.39
CA ARG A 10 -12.85 4.69 1.41
C ARG A 10 -12.77 5.30 0.02
N TRP A 11 -12.27 4.52 -0.94
CA TRP A 11 -12.29 4.84 -2.36
C TRP A 11 -13.38 4.02 -3.07
N ARG A 12 -14.38 4.71 -3.63
CA ARG A 12 -15.56 4.04 -4.20
C ARG A 12 -15.17 3.30 -5.48
N ARG A 13 -15.70 2.09 -5.69
CA ARG A 13 -15.44 1.27 -6.90
C ARG A 13 -15.66 2.03 -8.19
N ARG A 14 -16.73 2.83 -8.26
CA ARG A 14 -17.03 3.66 -9.44
C ARG A 14 -15.91 4.67 -9.73
N SER A 15 -15.36 5.29 -8.69
CA SER A 15 -14.24 6.23 -8.83
C SER A 15 -12.95 5.51 -9.24
N ILE A 16 -12.70 4.31 -8.70
CA ILE A 16 -11.55 3.45 -9.08
C ILE A 16 -11.60 3.12 -10.57
N ARG A 17 -12.75 2.61 -11.06
CA ARG A 17 -12.94 2.30 -12.49
C ARG A 17 -12.69 3.52 -13.38
N VAL A 18 -13.22 4.67 -13.00
CA VAL A 18 -13.00 5.93 -13.74
C VAL A 18 -11.53 6.33 -13.71
N TYR A 19 -10.85 6.18 -12.58
CA TYR A 19 -9.43 6.49 -12.43
C TYR A 19 -8.56 5.61 -13.35
N VAL A 20 -8.80 4.30 -13.38
CA VAL A 20 -8.10 3.36 -14.28
C VAL A 20 -8.21 3.80 -15.74
N VAL A 21 -9.40 4.21 -16.18
CA VAL A 21 -9.63 4.66 -17.56
C VAL A 21 -8.97 6.01 -17.85
N ILE A 22 -9.05 6.98 -16.92
CA ILE A 22 -8.49 8.32 -17.14
C ILE A 22 -6.96 8.30 -17.13
N GLN A 23 -6.37 7.47 -16.27
CA GLN A 23 -4.91 7.36 -16.13
C GLN A 23 -4.30 6.26 -16.98
N ASP A 24 -5.10 5.59 -17.81
CA ASP A 24 -4.67 4.56 -18.76
C ASP A 24 -3.87 3.42 -18.09
N LEU A 25 -4.43 2.86 -17.01
CA LEU A 25 -3.76 1.84 -16.20
C LEU A 25 -4.08 0.43 -16.70
N ASP A 26 -3.40 -0.02 -17.76
CA ASP A 26 -3.65 -1.33 -18.39
C ASP A 26 -3.47 -2.53 -17.44
N ASP A 27 -2.47 -2.47 -16.55
CA ASP A 27 -2.16 -3.55 -15.58
C ASP A 27 -2.99 -3.48 -14.28
N ALA A 28 -3.88 -2.49 -14.16
CA ALA A 28 -4.73 -2.31 -13.00
C ALA A 28 -6.09 -3.00 -13.18
N ALA A 29 -6.38 -4.00 -12.35
CA ALA A 29 -7.71 -4.60 -12.27
C ALA A 29 -8.60 -3.70 -11.38
N PRO A 30 -9.61 -3.00 -11.94
CA PRO A 30 -10.46 -2.13 -11.14
C PRO A 30 -11.36 -2.90 -10.17
N GLU A 31 -11.59 -4.19 -10.43
CA GLU A 31 -12.38 -5.08 -9.58
C GLU A 31 -11.61 -5.69 -8.42
N TRP A 32 -10.28 -5.61 -8.45
CA TRP A 32 -9.42 -6.18 -7.42
C TRP A 32 -8.13 -5.40 -7.30
N ILE A 33 -8.12 -4.40 -6.42
CA ILE A 33 -6.98 -3.46 -6.38
C ILE A 33 -5.79 -3.98 -5.58
N THR A 34 -5.98 -5.02 -4.76
CA THR A 34 -4.94 -5.57 -3.87
C THR A 34 -4.03 -6.59 -4.55
N THR A 35 -4.30 -7.01 -5.79
CA THR A 35 -3.37 -7.87 -6.53
C THR A 35 -2.04 -7.14 -6.67
N PRO A 36 -0.88 -7.78 -6.43
CA PRO A 36 0.41 -7.11 -6.41
C PRO A 36 0.69 -6.20 -7.63
N GLY A 37 0.31 -6.65 -8.85
CA GLY A 37 0.44 -5.85 -10.07
C GLY A 37 -0.45 -4.60 -10.08
N SER A 38 -1.73 -4.75 -9.76
CA SER A 38 -2.67 -3.63 -9.76
C SER A 38 -2.39 -2.63 -8.64
N ALA A 39 -2.09 -3.10 -7.43
CA ALA A 39 -1.73 -2.24 -6.31
C ALA A 39 -0.50 -1.38 -6.65
N ARG A 40 0.52 -2.02 -7.24
CA ARG A 40 1.72 -1.31 -7.70
C ARG A 40 1.40 -0.25 -8.75
N CYS A 41 0.61 -0.60 -9.77
CA CYS A 41 0.23 0.31 -10.84
C CYS A 41 -0.50 1.56 -10.31
N PHE A 42 -1.44 1.40 -9.37
CA PHE A 42 -2.11 2.53 -8.72
C PHE A 42 -1.13 3.41 -7.93
N ILE A 43 -0.27 2.79 -7.11
CA ILE A 43 0.66 3.53 -6.26
C ILE A 43 1.68 4.30 -7.12
N GLU A 44 2.24 3.68 -8.17
CA GLU A 44 3.13 4.36 -9.12
C GLU A 44 2.43 5.54 -9.81
N SER A 45 1.17 5.37 -10.21
CA SER A 45 0.35 6.46 -10.76
C SER A 45 0.17 7.60 -9.74
N PHE A 46 -0.04 7.30 -8.45
CA PHE A 46 -0.14 8.32 -7.42
C PHE A 46 1.15 9.15 -7.29
N TYR A 47 2.32 8.50 -7.30
CA TYR A 47 3.61 9.22 -7.26
C TYR A 47 3.90 10.02 -8.52
N SER A 48 3.35 9.62 -9.66
CA SER A 48 3.47 10.40 -10.90
C SER A 48 2.58 11.66 -10.91
N LEU A 49 1.45 11.64 -10.20
CA LEU A 49 0.44 12.72 -10.26
C LEU A 49 0.47 13.66 -9.05
N PHE A 50 0.93 13.17 -7.90
CA PHE A 50 0.83 13.87 -6.62
C PHE A 50 2.21 14.08 -6.00
N ASP A 51 2.69 15.31 -6.07
CA ASP A 51 4.02 15.75 -5.59
C ASP A 51 4.14 15.92 -4.06
N PHE A 52 3.01 15.90 -3.36
CA PHE A 52 2.94 16.07 -1.91
C PHE A 52 3.10 14.76 -1.13
N LEU A 53 3.21 13.62 -1.82
CA LEU A 53 3.38 12.31 -1.18
C LEU A 53 4.80 12.18 -0.60
N PRO A 54 4.98 11.50 0.55
CA PRO A 54 6.31 11.25 1.09
C PRO A 54 7.12 10.33 0.17
N ASP A 55 8.44 10.45 0.17
CA ASP A 55 9.31 9.61 -0.65
C ASP A 55 9.04 8.11 -0.39
N CYS A 56 8.89 7.35 -1.48
CA CYS A 56 8.82 5.89 -1.41
C CYS A 56 10.20 5.28 -1.70
N THR A 57 10.54 4.21 -1.01
CA THR A 57 11.72 3.41 -1.31
C THR A 57 11.33 2.40 -2.39
N LEU A 58 11.24 2.84 -3.64
CA LEU A 58 10.96 1.94 -4.76
C LEU A 58 11.90 0.73 -4.67
N PRO A 59 11.37 -0.51 -4.70
CA PRO A 59 12.24 -1.68 -4.77
C PRO A 59 13.12 -1.49 -6.01
N PRO A 60 14.42 -1.86 -5.98
CA PRO A 60 15.33 -1.69 -7.11
C PRO A 60 14.80 -2.51 -8.27
N THR A 61 13.94 -1.88 -9.06
CA THR A 61 13.35 -2.44 -10.26
C THR A 61 14.47 -2.23 -11.26
N GLY A 62 15.15 -3.34 -11.61
CA GLY A 62 16.41 -3.35 -12.33
C GLY A 62 16.46 -2.22 -13.34
N ALA A 63 17.46 -1.36 -13.18
CA ALA A 63 17.72 -0.26 -14.09
C ALA A 63 17.49 -0.74 -15.52
N SER A 64 16.63 -0.04 -16.25
CA SER A 64 16.69 -0.04 -17.69
C SER A 64 18.09 0.42 -18.06
N SER A 65 19.00 -0.54 -18.25
CA SER A 65 20.34 -0.30 -18.77
C SER A 65 20.21 0.09 -20.23
N ALA A 66 19.91 1.35 -20.47
CA ALA A 66 20.35 2.04 -21.67
C ALA A 66 21.87 2.25 -21.57
N ALA A 67 22.57 1.98 -22.68
CA ALA A 67 24.02 2.13 -22.92
C ALA A 67 24.89 1.00 -22.33
N THR A 68 25.73 0.24 -23.05
CA THR A 68 26.38 0.41 -24.35
C THR A 68 26.86 -0.96 -24.84
N LEU A 69 26.60 -1.29 -26.11
CA LEU A 69 27.27 -2.40 -26.84
C LEU A 69 28.78 -2.18 -26.90
N PRO A 70 29.57 -3.24 -26.72
CA PRO A 70 30.63 -3.48 -27.70
C PRO A 70 30.62 -4.93 -28.19
N SER A 71 30.57 -5.09 -29.51
CA SER A 71 30.99 -6.31 -30.23
C SER A 71 32.52 -6.29 -30.45
N PRO A 72 33.13 -7.30 -31.09
CA PRO A 72 33.27 -8.69 -30.67
C PRO A 72 34.77 -9.09 -30.63
N THR A 73 35.15 -10.07 -29.81
CA THR A 73 36.43 -10.78 -30.05
C THR A 73 36.31 -12.27 -29.78
N SER A 74 36.50 -13.01 -30.86
CA SER A 74 36.68 -14.46 -30.99
C SER A 74 37.85 -15.00 -30.17
N HIS A 75 37.67 -16.15 -29.52
CA HIS A 75 38.60 -17.29 -29.56
C HIS A 75 37.91 -18.56 -29.04
N ALA A 76 38.20 -19.68 -29.70
CA ALA A 76 37.48 -20.94 -29.63
C ALA A 76 38.09 -21.96 -28.62
N HIS A 77 37.33 -23.05 -28.43
CA HIS A 77 37.70 -24.38 -27.89
C HIS A 77 37.77 -24.57 -26.37
N HIS A 78 36.80 -25.26 -25.74
CA HIS A 78 36.88 -26.67 -25.28
C HIS A 78 35.68 -27.05 -24.36
N ALA A 79 35.40 -28.36 -24.30
CA ALA A 79 34.24 -29.07 -23.74
C ALA A 79 34.05 -28.99 -22.17
N PRO A 80 32.96 -29.55 -21.59
CA PRO A 80 32.35 -29.11 -20.32
C PRO A 80 32.90 -29.85 -19.08
N PRO A 81 32.64 -29.33 -17.87
CA PRO A 81 32.60 -30.17 -16.67
C PRO A 81 31.24 -30.15 -15.94
N SER A 82 30.83 -31.34 -15.52
CA SER A 82 29.70 -31.65 -14.62
C SER A 82 29.90 -31.10 -13.19
N PRO A 83 28.88 -31.16 -12.30
CA PRO A 83 28.78 -30.29 -11.12
C PRO A 83 29.47 -30.87 -9.89
N PRO A 84 29.79 -30.04 -8.87
CA PRO A 84 30.01 -30.52 -7.52
C PRO A 84 28.76 -30.34 -6.64
N SER A 85 28.31 -31.46 -6.05
CA SER A 85 27.42 -31.49 -4.90
C SER A 85 28.15 -31.08 -3.61
N SER A 86 27.36 -30.46 -2.72
CA SER A 86 27.50 -30.43 -1.25
C SER A 86 28.58 -29.51 -0.65
N GLN A 87 28.15 -28.39 -0.05
CA GLN A 87 28.24 -28.17 1.39
C GLN A 87 27.35 -27.01 1.88
N PRO A 88 26.88 -27.02 3.15
CA PRO A 88 25.81 -26.18 3.65
C PRO A 88 26.34 -24.89 4.29
N LEU A 89 25.73 -23.74 3.96
CA LEU A 89 25.90 -22.50 4.73
C LEU A 89 24.57 -22.14 5.39
N LEU A 90 24.44 -22.67 6.59
CA LEU A 90 23.40 -22.41 7.56
C LEU A 90 23.71 -21.03 8.18
N SER A 91 23.14 -19.96 7.65
CA SER A 91 23.22 -18.61 8.22
C SER A 91 22.10 -17.72 7.67
N SER A 92 20.90 -17.85 8.26
CA SER A 92 20.05 -16.74 8.73
C SER A 92 18.63 -17.27 9.01
N LEU A 93 18.51 -18.11 10.04
CA LEU A 93 17.23 -18.59 10.57
C LEU A 93 16.76 -17.66 11.71
N SER A 94 16.54 -16.39 11.39
CA SER A 94 15.88 -15.44 12.29
C SER A 94 14.52 -14.95 11.77
N GLN A 95 13.89 -15.71 10.86
CA GLN A 95 12.51 -15.48 10.41
C GLN A 95 11.59 -16.67 10.70
N LEU A 96 11.79 -17.35 11.83
CA LEU A 96 10.82 -18.32 12.34
C LEU A 96 10.28 -17.83 13.67
N SER A 97 9.37 -16.88 13.59
CA SER A 97 8.42 -16.55 14.65
C SER A 97 7.10 -16.20 13.97
N GLY A 98 6.33 -17.23 13.63
CA GLY A 98 5.02 -17.14 12.98
C GLY A 98 4.89 -18.13 11.82
N ALA A 99 4.51 -19.36 12.11
CA ALA A 99 4.22 -20.36 11.10
C ALA A 99 2.81 -20.13 10.49
N GLY A 100 2.74 -20.18 9.16
CA GLY A 100 1.50 -20.14 8.36
C GLY A 100 1.33 -18.79 7.65
N PHE A 101 0.62 -18.81 6.52
CA PHE A 101 0.18 -17.63 5.74
C PHE A 101 1.16 -17.17 4.64
N GLY A 102 0.72 -17.29 3.38
CA GLY A 102 1.43 -16.83 2.17
C GLY A 102 1.81 -15.34 2.19
N PRO A 103 2.45 -14.80 1.13
CA PRO A 103 2.90 -13.41 1.12
C PRO A 103 1.72 -12.46 1.38
N ASP A 104 1.75 -11.77 2.52
CA ASP A 104 0.74 -10.80 2.90
C ASP A 104 0.66 -9.71 1.82
N SER A 105 -0.47 -9.61 1.13
CA SER A 105 -0.69 -8.67 0.02
C SER A 105 -0.37 -7.22 0.43
N VAL A 106 -0.53 -6.91 1.72
CA VAL A 106 -0.16 -5.62 2.31
C VAL A 106 1.36 -5.44 2.44
N ALA A 107 2.10 -6.49 2.80
CA ALA A 107 3.56 -6.43 2.93
C ALA A 107 4.25 -6.18 1.58
N ALA A 108 3.64 -6.60 0.47
CA ALA A 108 4.12 -6.28 -0.88
C ALA A 108 4.09 -4.77 -1.19
N GLN A 109 3.41 -3.96 -0.38
CA GLN A 109 3.28 -2.51 -0.53
C GLN A 109 4.16 -1.71 0.43
N ASP A 110 4.98 -2.37 1.27
CA ASP A 110 5.81 -1.69 2.30
C ASP A 110 6.87 -0.73 1.74
N TRP A 111 7.09 -0.76 0.43
CA TRP A 111 7.94 0.20 -0.26
C TRP A 111 7.32 1.60 -0.37
N SER A 112 6.02 1.74 -0.14
CA SER A 112 5.28 3.00 -0.23
C SER A 112 4.55 3.32 1.09
N PRO A 113 4.61 4.58 1.56
CA PRO A 113 3.71 5.09 2.58
C PRO A 113 2.22 4.92 2.25
N VAL A 114 1.84 5.03 0.98
CA VAL A 114 0.47 4.78 0.52
C VAL A 114 0.26 3.28 0.33
N LYS A 115 -0.77 2.74 0.96
CA LYS A 115 -1.18 1.35 0.89
C LYS A 115 -2.63 1.22 0.41
N LEU A 116 -2.93 0.11 -0.24
CA LEU A 116 -4.23 -0.23 -0.78
C LEU A 116 -4.74 -1.52 -0.14
N LEU A 117 -5.98 -1.50 0.31
CA LEU A 117 -6.64 -2.65 0.91
C LEU A 117 -8.05 -2.80 0.37
N GLU A 118 -8.49 -4.03 0.24
CA GLU A 118 -9.83 -4.35 -0.20
C GLU A 118 -10.38 -5.46 0.70
N GLU A 119 -11.67 -5.38 1.01
CA GLU A 119 -12.37 -6.44 1.71
C GLU A 119 -12.62 -7.60 0.73
N TYR A 120 -12.34 -8.81 1.17
CA TYR A 120 -12.62 -10.00 0.37
C TYR A 120 -13.14 -11.11 1.27
N ASP A 121 -14.23 -11.75 0.86
CA ASP A 121 -14.76 -12.94 1.51
C ASP A 121 -14.97 -14.02 0.43
N PRO A 122 -14.15 -15.08 0.38
CA PRO A 122 -14.28 -16.15 -0.61
C PRO A 122 -15.57 -16.95 -0.42
N SER A 123 -16.20 -16.88 0.76
CA SER A 123 -17.47 -17.55 1.05
C SER A 123 -18.66 -16.79 0.44
N ASN A 124 -18.48 -15.52 0.14
CA ASN A 124 -19.48 -14.67 -0.48
C ASN A 124 -19.37 -14.80 -2.01
N LEU A 125 -20.31 -15.53 -2.60
CA LEU A 125 -20.39 -15.74 -4.05
C LEU A 125 -21.35 -14.76 -4.75
N ASP A 126 -22.00 -13.87 -4.00
CA ASP A 126 -23.01 -12.94 -4.50
C ASP A 126 -22.36 -11.66 -5.09
N GLU A 127 -21.23 -11.25 -4.52
CA GLU A 127 -20.53 -10.02 -4.91
C GLU A 127 -19.13 -10.31 -5.42
N VAL A 128 -18.85 -9.91 -6.66
CA VAL A 128 -17.53 -10.08 -7.30
C VAL A 128 -16.49 -9.12 -6.73
N SER A 129 -16.92 -7.92 -6.33
CA SER A 129 -16.06 -6.89 -5.73
C SER A 129 -16.85 -6.04 -4.74
N ARG A 130 -16.16 -5.58 -3.68
CA ARG A 130 -16.80 -4.74 -2.66
C ARG A 130 -17.04 -3.33 -3.20
N PRO A 131 -18.05 -2.60 -2.70
CA PRO A 131 -18.37 -1.26 -3.19
C PRO A 131 -17.26 -0.23 -2.92
N HIS A 132 -16.38 -0.53 -1.97
CA HIS A 132 -15.26 0.33 -1.59
C HIS A 132 -13.99 -0.49 -1.47
N ALA A 133 -12.88 0.14 -1.81
CA ALA A 133 -11.57 -0.24 -1.33
C ALA A 133 -11.05 0.87 -0.40
N TYR A 134 -9.89 0.67 0.20
CA TYR A 134 -9.30 1.57 1.18
C TYR A 134 -7.94 2.04 0.69
N VAL A 135 -7.73 3.36 0.73
CA VAL A 135 -6.42 3.99 0.54
C VAL A 135 -5.96 4.44 1.92
N ALA A 136 -4.80 3.97 2.35
CA ALA A 136 -4.37 4.04 3.72
C ALA A 136 -2.91 4.48 3.82
N ASP A 137 -2.56 5.13 4.93
CA ASP A 137 -1.17 5.32 5.33
C ASP A 137 -0.69 4.22 6.28
N TYR A 138 -1.62 3.62 7.02
CA TYR A 138 -1.33 2.57 7.99
C TYR A 138 -2.25 1.37 7.82
N ILE A 139 -1.65 0.19 7.69
CA ILE A 139 -2.35 -1.09 7.70
C ILE A 139 -1.54 -2.05 8.53
N THR A 140 -2.21 -2.72 9.45
CA THR A 140 -1.62 -3.75 10.31
C THR A 140 -2.59 -4.91 10.42
N ARG A 141 -2.08 -6.14 10.38
CA ARG A 141 -2.88 -7.33 10.62
C ARG A 141 -3.20 -7.42 12.11
N ILE A 142 -4.46 -7.62 12.43
CA ILE A 142 -4.93 -7.79 13.80
C ILE A 142 -5.34 -9.24 14.04
N ASP A 143 -4.77 -9.83 15.10
CA ASP A 143 -5.14 -11.15 15.60
C ASP A 143 -6.05 -11.00 16.82
N SER A 144 -6.74 -12.06 17.22
CA SER A 144 -7.66 -12.04 18.37
C SER A 144 -7.01 -11.66 19.72
N SER A 145 -5.69 -11.61 19.79
CA SER A 145 -4.91 -11.23 20.98
C SER A 145 -4.40 -9.79 20.96
N CYS A 146 -4.57 -9.03 19.87
CA CYS A 146 -4.09 -7.65 19.82
C CYS A 146 -5.09 -6.68 20.48
N ASP A 147 -4.58 -5.67 21.19
CA ASP A 147 -5.38 -4.55 21.64
C ASP A 147 -5.39 -3.44 20.56
N ILE A 148 -6.57 -3.17 20.02
CA ILE A 148 -6.79 -2.14 19.00
C ILE A 148 -6.38 -0.76 19.53
N PHE A 149 -6.62 -0.47 20.81
CA PHE A 149 -6.32 0.83 21.39
C PHE A 149 -4.82 1.09 21.48
N ASP A 150 -4.04 0.08 21.92
CA ASP A 150 -2.59 0.17 21.94
C ASP A 150 -2.01 0.41 20.54
N GLU A 151 -2.58 -0.26 19.53
CA GLU A 151 -2.15 -0.13 18.14
C GLU A 151 -2.49 1.26 17.57
N ILE A 152 -3.67 1.80 17.88
CA ILE A 152 -4.04 3.19 17.52
C ILE A 152 -3.10 4.18 18.22
N GLN A 153 -2.82 3.99 19.51
CA GLN A 153 -1.92 4.87 20.26
C GLN A 153 -0.49 4.84 19.71
N ARG A 154 -0.03 3.67 19.26
CA ARG A 154 1.26 3.50 18.59
C ARG A 154 1.32 4.30 17.29
N TYR A 155 0.26 4.23 16.50
CA TYR A 155 0.11 5.02 15.28
C TYR A 155 0.13 6.53 15.60
N GLU A 156 -0.67 6.99 16.56
CA GLU A 156 -0.72 8.41 16.93
C GLU A 156 0.63 8.95 17.40
N THR A 157 1.39 8.15 18.16
CA THR A 157 2.72 8.52 18.62
C THR A 157 3.68 8.69 17.44
N ARG A 158 3.59 7.81 16.45
CA ARG A 158 4.38 7.91 15.21
C ARG A 158 4.02 9.16 14.42
N VAL A 159 2.73 9.42 14.20
CA VAL A 159 2.27 10.62 13.45
C VAL A 159 2.71 11.90 14.15
N LYS A 160 2.71 11.95 15.48
CA LYS A 160 3.18 13.11 16.27
C LYS A 160 4.68 13.36 16.14
N GLN A 161 5.48 12.32 15.91
CA GLN A 161 6.93 12.42 15.73
C GLN A 161 7.35 12.69 14.28
N ASP A 162 6.44 12.44 13.33
CA ASP A 162 6.71 12.61 11.92
C ASP A 162 6.82 14.10 11.55
N SER A 163 7.81 14.44 10.73
CA SER A 163 7.98 15.79 10.20
C SER A 163 7.02 16.08 9.04
N ASN A 164 6.48 15.04 8.38
CA ASN A 164 5.48 15.14 7.32
C ASN A 164 4.28 14.19 7.62
N PRO A 165 3.39 14.54 8.56
CA PRO A 165 2.35 13.64 9.02
C PRO A 165 1.29 13.34 7.95
N ALA A 166 0.78 12.10 7.95
CA ALA A 166 -0.27 11.64 7.04
C ALA A 166 -1.59 12.39 7.23
N VAL A 167 -1.98 12.62 8.48
CA VAL A 167 -3.16 13.40 8.84
C VAL A 167 -2.77 14.55 9.76
N THR A 168 -3.48 15.66 9.62
CA THR A 168 -3.39 16.74 10.59
C THR A 168 -4.11 16.28 11.85
N GLY A 169 -3.36 16.14 12.94
CA GLY A 169 -3.90 15.64 14.21
C GLY A 169 -5.21 16.35 14.60
N PRO A 170 -6.09 15.66 15.35
CA PRO A 170 -7.41 16.17 15.65
C PRO A 170 -7.29 17.50 16.42
N SER A 171 -7.46 18.61 15.71
CA SER A 171 -7.92 19.86 16.31
C SER A 171 -9.39 19.69 16.67
N ALA A 172 -9.70 18.74 17.55
CA ALA A 172 -11.02 18.52 18.11
C ALA A 172 -11.30 19.48 19.29
N GLN A 173 -10.24 20.00 19.94
CA GLN A 173 -10.37 20.95 21.04
C GLN A 173 -10.59 22.41 20.57
N ASP A 174 -10.17 22.76 19.35
CA ASP A 174 -10.19 24.16 18.86
C ASP A 174 -11.46 24.51 18.06
N ARG A 175 -12.35 23.54 17.82
CA ARG A 175 -13.61 23.76 17.07
C ARG A 175 -14.67 24.56 17.83
N LEU A 176 -14.47 24.84 19.12
CA LEU A 176 -15.38 25.67 19.90
C LEU A 176 -14.92 27.14 20.03
N SER A 177 -13.77 27.52 19.48
CA SER A 177 -13.17 28.82 19.81
C SER A 177 -13.24 29.90 18.73
N ASN A 178 -13.57 29.59 17.45
CA ASN A 178 -13.77 30.67 16.47
C ASN A 178 -14.49 30.23 15.17
N PRO A 179 -15.76 30.61 14.94
CA PRO A 179 -16.51 30.18 13.75
C PRO A 179 -16.30 31.05 12.49
N GLU A 180 -15.61 32.19 12.57
CA GLU A 180 -15.66 33.22 11.50
C GLU A 180 -14.40 33.39 10.63
N LYS A 181 -13.31 32.66 10.88
CA LYS A 181 -12.10 32.72 10.03
C LYS A 181 -11.46 31.35 9.90
N ASN A 182 -11.47 30.75 8.71
CA ASN A 182 -10.36 29.91 8.16
C ASN A 182 -10.77 28.83 7.14
N THR A 183 -11.71 29.06 6.23
CA THR A 183 -11.90 28.10 5.12
C THR A 183 -10.67 28.02 4.18
N THR A 184 -9.86 29.07 4.10
CA THR A 184 -8.67 29.14 3.23
C THR A 184 -7.39 28.58 3.88
N ASP A 185 -7.24 28.68 5.20
CA ASP A 185 -6.03 28.22 5.92
C ASP A 185 -6.00 26.71 6.21
N HIS A 186 -7.16 26.04 6.26
CA HIS A 186 -7.22 24.61 6.53
C HIS A 186 -6.64 23.75 5.39
N LYS A 187 -6.67 24.23 4.14
CA LYS A 187 -6.06 23.53 2.99
C LYS A 187 -4.53 23.56 3.04
N ALA A 188 -3.93 24.57 3.68
CA ALA A 188 -2.49 24.71 3.79
C ALA A 188 -1.88 23.79 4.88
N ARG A 189 -2.70 23.32 5.82
CA ARG A 189 -2.24 22.52 6.98
C ARG A 189 -2.70 21.08 6.95
N SER A 190 -3.37 20.61 5.89
CA SER A 190 -3.83 19.21 5.78
C SER A 190 -2.66 18.27 5.51
N GLY A 191 -2.66 17.10 6.15
CA GLY A 191 -1.67 16.04 5.95
C GLY A 191 -1.70 15.50 4.53
N TRP A 192 -0.65 14.79 4.12
CA TRP A 192 -0.52 14.31 2.74
C TRP A 192 -1.66 13.34 2.36
N LEU A 193 -2.15 12.53 3.31
CA LEU A 193 -3.24 11.57 3.06
C LEU A 193 -4.58 12.29 2.85
N GLU A 194 -4.82 13.38 3.56
CA GLU A 194 -6.02 14.20 3.38
C GLU A 194 -6.00 14.92 2.02
N LYS A 195 -4.82 15.36 1.57
CA LYS A 195 -4.65 15.92 0.21
C LYS A 195 -4.92 14.85 -0.85
N LEU A 196 -4.37 13.64 -0.68
CA LEU A 196 -4.62 12.51 -1.58
C LEU A 196 -6.12 12.16 -1.65
N ARG A 197 -6.77 12.08 -0.49
CA ARG A 197 -8.22 11.88 -0.39
C ARG A 197 -8.99 12.95 -1.14
N ASN A 198 -8.63 14.22 -1.02
CA ASN A 198 -9.34 15.30 -1.71
C ASN A 198 -9.23 15.17 -3.25
N GLN A 199 -8.16 14.57 -3.76
CA GLN A 199 -7.97 14.31 -5.19
C GLN A 199 -8.72 13.06 -5.68
N LEU A 200 -8.74 11.99 -4.87
CA LEU A 200 -9.33 10.70 -5.26
C LEU A 200 -10.82 10.56 -4.90
N GLN A 201 -11.22 11.10 -3.76
CA GLN A 201 -12.56 10.92 -3.17
C GLN A 201 -12.88 12.03 -2.15
N VAL A 202 -13.27 13.21 -2.66
CA VAL A 202 -13.48 14.43 -1.84
C VAL A 202 -14.45 14.28 -0.66
N ASP A 203 -15.50 13.47 -0.81
CA ASP A 203 -16.51 13.27 0.25
C ASP A 203 -16.15 12.19 1.28
N ALA A 204 -14.96 11.59 1.18
CA ALA A 204 -14.55 10.56 2.13
C ALA A 204 -13.98 11.19 3.41
N ASP A 205 -14.01 10.41 4.48
CA ASP A 205 -13.37 10.77 5.74
C ASP A 205 -12.15 9.89 5.96
N VAL A 206 -11.07 10.47 6.50
CA VAL A 206 -9.94 9.69 6.98
C VAL A 206 -10.26 9.21 8.40
N GLN A 207 -10.30 7.89 8.59
CA GLN A 207 -10.63 7.26 9.87
C GLN A 207 -10.09 5.84 9.95
N TRP A 208 -10.30 5.21 11.10
CA TRP A 208 -9.98 3.81 11.33
C TRP A 208 -11.07 2.89 10.78
N TYR A 209 -10.63 1.82 10.12
CA TYR A 209 -11.47 0.76 9.58
C TYR A 209 -10.93 -0.60 9.99
N ILE A 210 -11.84 -1.54 10.24
CA ILE A 210 -11.51 -2.96 10.37
C ILE A 210 -11.95 -3.62 9.06
N VAL A 211 -11.00 -4.26 8.38
CA VAL A 211 -11.21 -4.83 7.04
C VAL A 211 -10.86 -6.31 7.08
N VAL A 212 -11.82 -7.14 6.69
CA VAL A 212 -11.62 -8.59 6.59
C VAL A 212 -11.21 -8.92 5.15
N ASN A 213 -10.10 -9.62 4.98
CA ASN A 213 -9.65 -10.05 3.65
C ASN A 213 -9.34 -11.54 3.71
N GLY A 214 -10.10 -12.37 3.03
CA GLY A 214 -9.92 -13.83 2.99
C GLY A 214 -8.93 -14.33 1.93
N GLY A 215 -8.12 -13.43 1.37
CA GLY A 215 -7.39 -13.63 0.11
C GLY A 215 -6.02 -14.27 0.27
N GLU A 216 -5.89 -15.34 1.05
CA GLU A 216 -4.62 -16.08 1.11
C GLU A 216 -4.35 -16.81 -0.21
N ASP A 217 -5.37 -17.35 -0.87
CA ASP A 217 -5.22 -18.13 -2.10
C ASP A 217 -6.43 -17.96 -3.01
N ARG A 218 -6.40 -17.02 -3.95
CA ARG A 218 -7.24 -17.11 -5.15
C ARG A 218 -6.44 -17.94 -6.17
N PRO A 219 -6.73 -19.24 -6.36
CA PRO A 219 -6.10 -20.00 -7.43
C PRO A 219 -6.51 -19.36 -8.76
N TRP A 220 -5.52 -18.92 -9.53
CA TRP A 220 -5.68 -18.50 -10.91
C TRP A 220 -5.37 -19.67 -11.84
#